data_AF-A0A7W5QBZ1-F1
#
_entry.id   AF-A0A7W5QBZ1-F1
#
_cell.length_a   1.000
_cell.length_b   1.000
_cell.length_c   1.000
_cell.angle_alpha   90.00
_cell.angle_beta   90.00
_cell.angle_gamma   90.00
#
_symmetry.space_group_name_H-M   'P 1'
#
loop_
_entity.id
_entity.type
_entity.pdbx_description
1 polymer ?
#
loop_
_entity_poly.entity_id
_entity_poly.type
_entity_poly.pdbx_seq_one_letter_code
_entity_poly.pdbx_strand_id
1 'polypeptide(L)'
;MTPDERTILKALAHMCLQYLDEGTEGLIHKSMGPGEHAVEVLASYGLVKPDLGGGFWTDEGLRLLDDEWPSDRASFLQRMSKS
;
A
#
# COMPACT_ATOMS: atom_id res chain seq x y z
N MET A 1 -11.27 13.18 -3.79
CA MET A 1 -10.55 12.99 -2.53
C MET A 1 -10.32 14.36 -1.90
N THR A 2 -10.77 14.58 -0.66
CA THR A 2 -10.41 15.82 0.07
C THR A 2 -8.94 15.77 0.55
N PRO A 3 -8.31 16.88 0.95
CA PRO A 3 -6.95 16.84 1.50
C PRO A 3 -6.80 15.93 2.73
N ASP A 4 -7.78 15.96 3.64
CA ASP A 4 -7.78 15.13 4.84
C ASP A 4 -7.94 13.65 4.49
N GLU A 5 -8.87 13.34 3.58
CA GLU A 5 -9.10 11.98 3.09
C GLU A 5 -7.86 11.43 2.38
N ARG A 6 -7.18 12.26 1.57
CA ARG A 6 -5.90 11.89 0.94
C ARG A 6 -4.83 11.61 1.98
N THR A 7 -4.76 12.39 3.04
CA THR A 7 -3.81 12.18 4.14
C THR A 7 -4.06 10.85 4.86
N ILE A 8 -5.32 10.53 5.15
CA ILE A 8 -5.71 9.26 5.78
C ILE A 8 -5.41 8.07 4.87
N LEU A 9 -5.81 8.16 3.59
CA LEU A 9 -5.57 7.08 2.63
C LEU A 9 -4.08 6.84 2.39
N LYS A 10 -3.27 7.90 2.39
CA LYS A 10 -1.81 7.77 2.29
C LYS A 10 -1.22 7.05 3.50
N ALA A 11 -1.64 7.40 4.71
CA ALA A 11 -1.20 6.69 5.92
C ALA A 11 -1.59 5.20 5.88
N LEU A 12 -2.82 4.88 5.45
CA LEU A 12 -3.29 3.51 5.26
C LEU A 12 -2.48 2.77 4.19
N ALA A 13 -2.20 3.41 3.06
CA ALA A 13 -1.43 2.85 1.96
C ALA A 13 0.00 2.51 2.40
N HIS A 14 0.66 3.38 3.17
CA HIS A 14 2.00 3.09 3.72
C HIS A 14 1.99 1.95 4.74
N MET A 15 0.95 1.84 5.57
CA MET A 15 0.79 0.68 6.46
C MET A 15 0.66 -0.62 5.66
N CYS A 16 -0.14 -0.61 4.59
CA CYS A 16 -0.26 -1.78 3.71
C CYS A 16 1.06 -2.10 3.01
N LEU A 17 1.76 -1.08 2.51
CA LEU A 17 3.09 -1.23 1.93
C LEU A 17 4.08 -1.87 2.92
N GLN A 18 4.04 -1.48 4.19
CA GLN A 18 4.99 -1.95 5.19
C GLN A 18 4.72 -3.40 5.66
N TYR A 19 3.46 -3.82 5.70
CA TYR A 19 3.07 -5.07 6.37
C TYR A 19 2.46 -6.14 5.44
N LEU A 20 1.89 -5.71 4.32
CA LEU A 20 1.11 -6.55 3.42
C LEU A 20 1.75 -6.67 2.03
N ASP A 21 2.59 -5.74 1.61
CA ASP A 21 3.24 -5.78 0.29
C ASP A 21 4.41 -6.78 0.28
N GLU A 22 4.29 -7.81 -0.57
CA GLU A 22 5.30 -8.84 -0.81
C GLU A 22 5.99 -8.63 -2.17
N GLY A 23 5.99 -7.40 -2.70
CA GLY A 23 6.67 -7.00 -3.91
C GLY A 23 5.94 -7.45 -5.17
N THR A 24 6.51 -8.40 -5.91
CA THR A 24 5.92 -8.88 -7.17
C THR A 24 4.59 -9.61 -6.98
N GLU A 25 4.33 -10.09 -5.76
CA GLU A 25 3.06 -10.74 -5.40
C GLU A 25 1.97 -9.74 -5.02
N GLY A 26 2.31 -8.46 -4.88
CA GLY A 26 1.39 -7.41 -4.47
C GLY A 26 1.06 -7.44 -2.98
N LEU A 27 -0.08 -6.86 -2.62
CA LEU A 27 -0.60 -6.86 -1.25
C LEU A 27 -1.22 -8.23 -0.93
N ILE A 28 -0.80 -8.82 0.19
CA ILE A 28 -1.37 -10.04 0.75
C ILE A 28 -1.98 -9.69 2.11
N HIS A 29 -3.30 -9.75 2.23
CA HIS A 29 -4.00 -9.42 3.48
C HIS A 29 -3.85 -10.49 4.57
N LYS A 30 -3.20 -11.63 4.27
CA LYS A 30 -2.83 -12.71 5.21
C LYS A 30 -4.04 -13.31 5.97
N SER A 31 -5.23 -13.27 5.37
CA SER A 31 -6.51 -13.62 6.02
C SER A 31 -6.73 -12.90 7.37
N MET A 32 -6.17 -11.70 7.51
CA MET A 32 -6.33 -10.85 8.67
C MET A 32 -7.45 -9.86 8.39
N GLY A 33 -8.51 -9.86 9.20
CA GLY A 33 -9.64 -8.94 9.05
C GLY A 33 -9.22 -7.47 8.82
N PRO A 34 -8.27 -6.90 9.59
CA PRO A 34 -7.77 -5.55 9.33
C PRO A 34 -7.09 -5.38 7.96
N GLY A 35 -6.35 -6.38 7.49
CA GLY A 35 -5.71 -6.36 6.17
C GLY A 35 -6.74 -6.43 5.04
N GLU A 36 -7.77 -7.27 5.21
CA GLU A 36 -8.87 -7.39 4.25
C GLU A 36 -9.59 -6.05 4.08
N HIS A 37 -9.99 -5.44 5.20
CA HIS A 37 -10.66 -4.13 5.18
C HIS A 37 -9.76 -3.03 4.61
N ALA A 38 -8.46 -3.05 4.91
CA ALA A 38 -7.52 -2.07 4.38
C ALA A 38 -7.41 -2.16 2.85
N VAL A 39 -7.30 -3.37 2.31
CA VAL A 39 -7.28 -3.62 0.87
C VAL A 39 -8.60 -3.21 0.22
N GLU A 40 -9.74 -3.56 0.82
CA GLU A 40 -11.07 -3.17 0.33
C GLU A 40 -11.25 -1.65 0.29
N VAL A 41 -10.83 -0.95 1.34
CA VAL A 41 -10.86 0.52 1.38
C VAL A 41 -10.01 1.08 0.25
N LEU A 42 -8.74 0.69 0.13
CA LEU A 42 -7.86 1.20 -0.92
C LEU A 42 -8.39 0.87 -2.33
N ALA A 43 -9.00 -0.30 -2.51
CA ALA A 43 -9.64 -0.69 -3.76
C ALA A 43 -10.87 0.17 -4.10
N SER A 44 -11.68 0.54 -3.10
CA SER A 44 -12.84 1.42 -3.31
C SER A 44 -12.46 2.83 -3.81
N TYR A 45 -11.22 3.27 -3.53
CA TYR A 45 -10.64 4.52 -4.06
C TYR A 45 -9.84 4.32 -5.36
N GLY A 46 -9.81 3.11 -5.93
CA GLY A 46 -9.06 2.81 -7.15
C GLY A 46 -7.53 2.79 -6.97
N LEU A 47 -7.05 2.73 -5.73
CA LEU A 47 -5.61 2.71 -5.40
C LEU A 47 -5.03 1.29 -5.47
N VAL A 48 -5.88 0.29 -5.27
CA VAL A 48 -5.55 -1.14 -5.39
C VAL A 48 -6.55 -1.80 -6.32
N LYS A 49 -6.05 -2.65 -7.23
CA LYS A 49 -6.87 -3.60 -7.97
C LYS A 49 -7.01 -4.86 -7.11
N PRO A 50 -8.19 -5.18 -6.59
CA PRO A 50 -8.36 -6.33 -5.72
C PRO A 50 -8.12 -7.64 -6.47
N ASP A 51 -7.55 -8.61 -5.78
CA ASP A 51 -7.39 -9.99 -6.22
C ASP A 51 -7.58 -10.95 -5.03
N LEU A 52 -7.66 -12.25 -5.29
CA LEU A 52 -7.85 -13.25 -4.25
C LEU A 52 -6.70 -13.18 -3.23
N GLY A 53 -7.02 -12.87 -1.97
CA GLY A 53 -6.00 -12.78 -0.93
C GLY A 53 -5.38 -11.39 -0.77
N GLY A 54 -5.82 -10.38 -1.54
CA GLY A 54 -5.34 -9.00 -1.42
C GLY A 54 -5.51 -8.20 -2.71
N GLY A 55 -4.42 -7.82 -3.37
CA GLY A 55 -4.49 -7.10 -4.64
C GLY A 55 -3.19 -6.43 -5.07
N PHE A 56 -3.24 -5.74 -6.20
CA PHE A 56 -2.08 -5.07 -6.79
C PHE A 56 -2.26 -3.55 -6.77
N TRP A 57 -1.21 -2.81 -6.48
CA TRP A 57 -1.23 -1.36 -6.61
C TRP A 57 -1.59 -0.94 -8.04
N THR A 58 -2.45 0.07 -8.16
CA THR A 58 -2.66 0.76 -9.43
C THR A 58 -1.62 1.86 -9.62
N ASP A 59 -1.52 2.42 -10.82
CA ASP A 59 -0.66 3.59 -11.08
C ASP A 59 -1.00 4.78 -10.18
N GLU A 60 -2.28 4.93 -9.78
CA GLU A 60 -2.72 5.96 -8.84
C GLU A 60 -2.26 5.65 -7.42
N GLY A 61 -2.37 4.39 -6.98
CA GLY A 61 -1.88 3.95 -5.67
C GLY A 61 -0.37 4.16 -5.52
N LEU A 62 0.40 3.82 -6.57
CA LEU A 62 1.85 4.06 -6.60
C LEU A 62 2.19 5.55 -6.54
N ARG A 63 1.47 6.40 -7.29
CA ARG A 63 1.65 7.86 -7.23
C ARG A 63 1.34 8.43 -5.85
N LEU A 64 0.29 7.94 -5.19
CA LEU A 64 -0.05 8.36 -3.82
C LEU A 64 1.07 8.06 -2.82
N LEU A 65 1.76 6.91 -2.98
CA LEU A 65 2.90 6.50 -2.15
C LEU A 65 4.15 7.35 -2.40
N ASP A 66 4.42 7.72 -3.67
CA ASP A 66 5.61 8.49 -4.05
C ASP A 66 5.53 9.99 -3.65
N ASP A 67 4.33 10.54 -3.55
CA ASP A 67 4.11 11.99 -3.62
C ASP A 67 4.71 12.87 -2.48
N GLU A 68 5.22 12.35 -1.35
CA GLU A 68 5.64 13.27 -0.26
C GLU A 68 6.38 12.70 0.98
N TRP A 69 6.95 11.49 0.93
CA TRP A 69 7.79 11.01 2.05
C TRP A 69 9.27 10.89 1.62
N PRO A 70 10.04 12.00 1.66
CA PRO A 70 11.46 11.99 1.32
C PRO A 70 12.31 11.37 2.44
N SER A 71 12.13 10.07 2.69
CA SER A 71 13.08 9.16 3.36
C SER A 71 12.29 7.89 3.69
N ASP A 72 12.16 6.93 2.78
CA ASP A 72 12.88 5.69 3.06
C ASP A 72 12.87 4.73 1.89
N ARG A 73 12.48 5.09 0.66
CA ARG A 73 12.55 4.12 -0.45
C ARG A 73 13.98 3.58 -0.63
N ALA A 74 14.99 4.45 -0.57
CA ALA A 74 16.39 4.03 -0.59
C ALA A 74 16.79 3.23 0.66
N SER A 75 16.38 3.66 1.86
CA SER A 75 16.67 2.99 3.14
C SER A 75 16.01 1.61 3.26
N PHE A 76 14.78 1.48 2.75
CA PHE A 76 13.97 0.28 2.72
C PHE A 76 14.55 -0.72 1.71
N LEU A 77 14.85 -0.29 0.48
CA LEU A 77 15.52 -1.14 -0.52
C LEU A 77 16.91 -1.59 -0.04
N GLN A 78 17.64 -0.73 0.67
CA GLN A 78 18.93 -1.07 1.27
C GLN A 78 18.81 -2.06 2.46
N ARG A 79 17.69 -2.07 3.18
CA ARG A 79 17.39 -3.08 4.21
C ARG A 79 17.00 -4.43 3.58
N MET A 80 16.27 -4.41 2.47
CA MET A 80 15.85 -5.62 1.75
C MET A 80 16.99 -6.31 0.99
N SER A 81 18.02 -5.57 0.55
CA SER A 81 19.19 -6.15 -0.13
C SER A 81 20.22 -6.80 0.82
N LYS A 82 19.98 -6.78 2.13
CA LYS A 82 20.89 -7.30 3.18
C LYS A 82 20.36 -8.55 3.89
N SER A 83 19.21 -9.07 3.48
CA SER A 83 18.69 -10.38 3.89
C SER A 83 18.88 -11.41 2.79
#